data_AF-A0A640WBY0-F1
#
_entry.id   AF-A0A640WBY0-F1
#
_cell.length_a   1.000
_cell.length_b   1.000
_cell.length_c   1.000
_cell.angle_alpha   90.00
_cell.angle_beta   90.00
_cell.angle_gamma   90.00
#
_symmetry.space_group_name_H-M   'P 1'
#
loop_
_entity.id
_entity.type
_entity.pdbx_description
1 polymer ?
#
loop_
_entity_poly.entity_id
_entity_poly.type
_entity_poly.pdbx_seq_one_letter_code
_entity_poly.pdbx_strand_id
1 'polypeptide(L)'
;MNRTQERALRNVCRQGGTLTLPTTDGPLTIEVTLRQRANHPDRADAMLSTSPTTFLKLNDWSPRELYADLAERIEDQYQVLSDADDAPEARS
;
A
#
# COMPACT_ATOMS: atom_id res chain seq x y z
N MET A 1 6.95 -8.16 -1.34
CA MET A 1 5.74 -8.40 -0.50
C MET A 1 5.42 -9.90 -0.47
N ASN A 2 4.74 -10.44 0.55
CA ASN A 2 4.35 -11.87 0.58
C ASN A 2 2.91 -12.12 0.08
N ARG A 3 2.60 -13.37 -0.33
CA ARG A 3 1.27 -13.77 -0.87
C ARG A 3 0.08 -13.45 0.05
N THR A 4 0.27 -13.47 1.37
CA THR A 4 -0.80 -13.17 2.34
C THR A 4 -1.08 -11.66 2.36
N GLN A 5 -0.04 -10.84 2.34
CA GLN A 5 -0.13 -9.38 2.27
C GLN A 5 -0.73 -8.92 0.94
N GLU A 6 -0.34 -9.52 -0.19
CA GLU A 6 -0.95 -9.27 -1.51
C GLU A 6 -2.46 -9.52 -1.50
N ARG A 7 -2.88 -10.66 -0.91
CA ARG A 7 -4.31 -10.99 -0.80
C ARG A 7 -5.05 -10.01 0.11
N ALA A 8 -4.44 -9.61 1.22
CA ALA A 8 -5.02 -8.62 2.13
C ALA A 8 -5.17 -7.26 1.43
N LEU A 9 -4.15 -6.80 0.70
CA LEU A 9 -4.18 -5.57 -0.07
C LEU A 9 -5.26 -5.60 -1.16
N ARG A 10 -5.34 -6.71 -1.91
CA ARG A 10 -6.38 -6.89 -2.92
C ARG A 10 -7.78 -6.85 -2.31
N ASN A 11 -7.97 -7.43 -1.13
CA ASN A 11 -9.24 -7.43 -0.44
C ASN A 11 -9.63 -6.02 0.03
N VAL A 12 -8.71 -5.27 0.67
CA VAL A 12 -9.01 -3.91 1.14
C VAL A 12 -9.32 -2.96 -0.03
N CYS A 13 -8.63 -3.10 -1.18
CA CYS A 13 -8.93 -2.31 -2.38
C CYS A 13 -10.34 -2.57 -2.94
N ARG A 14 -10.87 -3.80 -2.77
CA ARG A 14 -12.17 -4.20 -3.32
C ARG A 14 -13.33 -4.00 -2.36
N GLN A 15 -13.09 -4.10 -1.07
CA GLN A 15 -14.12 -4.09 -0.03
C GLN A 15 -14.10 -2.80 0.80
N GLY A 16 -13.05 -2.00 0.68
CA GLY A 16 -12.77 -0.91 1.60
C GLY A 16 -12.27 -1.42 2.95
N GLY A 17 -11.94 -0.49 3.84
CA GLY A 17 -11.45 -0.75 5.18
C GLY A 17 -9.99 -0.34 5.37
N THR A 18 -9.38 -0.85 6.43
CA THR A 18 -8.02 -0.47 6.84
C THR A 18 -7.11 -1.68 6.85
N LEU A 19 -5.90 -1.53 6.32
CA LEU A 19 -4.85 -2.54 6.32
C LEU A 19 -3.57 -1.90 6.85
N THR A 20 -2.98 -2.49 7.88
CA THR A 20 -1.65 -2.08 8.37
C THR A 20 -0.63 -3.14 7.99
N LEU A 21 0.42 -2.73 7.30
CA LEU A 21 1.53 -3.58 6.86
C LEU A 21 2.81 -3.16 7.59
N PRO A 22 3.61 -4.10 8.10
CA PRO A 22 4.93 -3.78 8.66
C PRO A 22 5.91 -3.49 7.52
N THR A 23 6.42 -2.27 7.39
CA THR A 23 7.48 -1.91 6.40
C THR A 23 8.79 -1.56 7.09
N THR A 24 9.82 -1.20 6.30
CA THR A 24 11.14 -0.73 6.74
C THR A 24 11.08 0.39 7.76
N ASP A 25 10.32 1.42 7.41
CA ASP A 25 10.32 2.70 8.10
C ASP A 25 9.28 2.77 9.22
N GLY A 26 8.58 1.65 9.46
CA GLY A 26 7.52 1.51 10.44
C GLY A 26 6.26 0.86 9.86
N PRO A 27 5.15 0.84 10.61
CA PRO A 27 3.88 0.34 10.09
C PRO A 27 3.30 1.32 9.05
N LEU A 28 3.09 0.84 7.83
CA LEU A 28 2.33 1.54 6.80
C LEU A 28 0.85 1.20 6.95
N THR A 29 0.01 2.20 7.17
CA THR A 29 -1.44 2.05 7.23
C THR A 29 -2.06 2.50 5.92
N ILE A 30 -2.96 1.68 5.37
CA ILE A 30 -3.67 1.90 4.12
C ILE A 30 -5.16 1.87 4.45
N GLU A 31 -5.83 3.00 4.29
CA GLU A 31 -7.27 3.14 4.47
C GLU A 31 -7.92 3.31 3.11
N VAL A 32 -8.85 2.44 2.75
CA VAL A 32 -9.58 2.47 1.47
C VAL A 32 -11.06 2.74 1.73
N THR A 33 -11.61 3.74 1.04
CA THR A 33 -13.03 4.07 1.07
C THR A 33 -13.64 3.82 -0.31
N LEU A 34 -14.63 2.93 -0.39
CA LEU A 34 -15.35 2.69 -1.64
C LEU A 34 -16.41 3.76 -1.89
N ARG A 35 -16.43 4.26 -3.13
CA ARG A 35 -17.48 5.12 -3.68
C ARG A 35 -18.33 4.27 -4.63
N GLN A 36 -19.36 3.66 -4.07
CA GLN A 36 -20.37 2.95 -4.86
C GLN A 36 -21.23 3.96 -5.62
N ARG A 37 -21.39 3.76 -6.92
CA ARG A 37 -22.21 4.60 -7.79
C ARG A 37 -23.20 3.72 -8.53
N ALA A 38 -24.49 3.99 -8.42
CA ALA A 38 -25.56 3.12 -8.94
C ALA A 38 -25.45 2.78 -10.44
N ASN A 39 -24.86 3.67 -11.25
CA ASN A 39 -24.76 3.53 -12.71
C ASN A 39 -23.33 3.77 -13.25
N HIS A 40 -22.32 3.76 -12.39
CA HIS A 40 -20.93 3.99 -12.79
C HIS A 40 -20.04 2.90 -12.21
N PRO A 41 -18.90 2.60 -12.85
CA PRO A 41 -17.93 1.68 -12.27
C PRO A 41 -17.51 2.15 -10.89
N ASP A 42 -17.33 1.18 -9.97
CA ASP A 42 -16.88 1.45 -8.62
C ASP A 42 -15.58 2.26 -8.62
N ARG A 43 -15.52 3.19 -7.68
CA ARG A 43 -14.35 4.03 -7.42
C ARG A 43 -13.93 3.87 -5.98
N ALA A 44 -12.67 4.13 -5.70
CA ALA A 44 -12.11 4.04 -4.37
C ALA A 44 -11.17 5.22 -4.13
N ASP A 45 -11.22 5.74 -2.92
CA ASP A 45 -10.17 6.60 -2.39
C ASP A 45 -9.29 5.77 -1.48
N ALA A 46 -8.00 6.09 -1.43
CA ALA A 46 -7.08 5.51 -0.47
C ALA A 46 -6.27 6.59 0.24
N MET A 47 -5.95 6.34 1.50
CA MET A 47 -4.99 7.10 2.26
C MET A 47 -3.90 6.15 2.74
N LEU A 48 -2.65 6.47 2.43
CA LEU A 48 -1.48 5.76 2.94
C LEU A 48 -0.82 6.64 3.99
N SER A 49 -0.53 6.11 5.16
CA SER A 49 0.13 6.85 6.24
C SER A 49 1.20 5.98 6.91
N THR A 50 2.39 6.54 7.07
CA THR A 50 3.47 5.97 7.89
C THR A 50 3.55 6.63 9.27
N SER A 51 2.87 7.78 9.42
CA SER A 51 2.72 8.51 10.68
C SER A 51 1.41 9.31 10.68
N PRO A 52 0.92 9.78 11.84
CA PRO A 52 -0.30 10.58 11.92
C PRO A 52 -0.25 11.90 11.14
N THR A 53 0.96 12.41 10.86
CA THR A 53 1.19 13.71 10.23
C THR A 53 1.58 13.61 8.75
N THR A 54 2.00 12.42 8.30
CA THR A 54 2.46 12.21 6.92
C THR A 54 1.57 11.18 6.25
N PHE A 55 0.80 11.64 5.27
CA PHE A 55 -0.08 10.77 4.50
C PHE A 55 -0.12 11.16 3.02
N LEU A 56 -0.32 10.15 2.17
CA LEU A 56 -0.60 10.28 0.75
C LEU A 56 -2.07 9.95 0.51
N LYS A 57 -2.78 10.78 -0.27
CA LYS A 57 -4.17 10.52 -0.67
C LYS A 57 -4.26 10.23 -2.17
N LEU A 58 -4.92 9.13 -2.50
CA LEU A 58 -5.30 8.71 -3.85
C LEU A 58 -6.82 8.81 -3.92
N ASN A 59 -7.38 9.54 -4.89
CA ASN A 59 -8.84 9.75 -4.96
C ASN A 59 -9.39 9.31 -6.31
N ASP A 60 -10.60 8.75 -6.30
CA ASP A 60 -11.36 8.37 -7.49
C ASP A 60 -10.66 7.35 -8.42
N TRP A 61 -9.98 6.36 -7.83
CA TRP A 61 -9.32 5.28 -8.58
C TRP A 61 -10.27 4.11 -8.81
N SER A 62 -10.09 3.35 -9.89
CA SER A 62 -10.73 2.03 -9.94
C SER A 62 -10.05 1.07 -8.93
N PRO A 63 -10.78 0.12 -8.31
CA PRO A 63 -10.18 -0.84 -7.37
C PRO A 63 -8.99 -1.62 -7.93
N ARG A 64 -8.96 -1.84 -9.26
CA ARG A 64 -7.88 -2.55 -9.94
C ARG A 64 -6.63 -1.69 -10.09
N GLU A 65 -6.79 -0.44 -10.54
CA GLU A 65 -5.67 0.50 -10.68
C GLU A 65 -5.12 0.87 -9.31
N LEU A 66 -6.00 1.05 -8.32
CA LEU A 66 -5.60 1.32 -6.94
C LEU A 66 -4.71 0.20 -6.38
N TYR A 67 -5.10 -1.06 -6.59
CA TYR A 67 -4.28 -2.19 -6.17
C TYR A 67 -2.91 -2.20 -6.85
N ALA A 68 -2.84 -1.92 -8.15
CA ALA A 68 -1.59 -1.93 -8.90
C ALA A 68 -0.61 -0.86 -8.38
N ASP A 69 -1.08 0.38 -8.24
CA ASP A 69 -0.27 1.50 -7.73
C ASP A 69 0.15 1.29 -6.27
N LEU A 70 -0.75 0.79 -5.41
CA LEU A 70 -0.40 0.45 -4.03
C LEU A 70 0.63 -0.69 -3.96
N ALA A 71 0.47 -1.74 -4.75
CA ALA A 71 1.38 -2.88 -4.74
C ALA A 71 2.79 -2.47 -5.17
N GLU A 72 2.93 -1.70 -6.24
CA GLU A 72 4.21 -1.17 -6.73
C GLU A 72 4.91 -0.32 -5.65
N ARG A 73 4.20 0.63 -5.05
CA ARG A 73 4.76 1.48 -3.97
C ARG A 73 5.21 0.69 -2.75
N ILE A 74 4.46 -0.33 -2.38
CA ILE A 74 4.77 -1.18 -1.22
C ILE A 74 5.97 -2.07 -1.56
N GLU A 75 6.03 -2.61 -2.78
CA GLU A 75 7.18 -3.39 -3.25
C GLU A 75 8.46 -2.57 -3.25
N ASP A 76 8.45 -1.33 -3.73
CA ASP A 76 9.61 -0.43 -3.65
C ASP A 76 10.11 -0.27 -2.21
N GLN A 77 9.21 -0.10 -1.22
CA GLN A 77 9.60 -0.01 0.19
C GLN A 77 10.19 -1.32 0.73
N TYR A 78 9.73 -2.47 0.25
CA TYR A 78 10.29 -3.76 0.64
C TYR A 78 11.58 -4.13 -0.11
N GLN A 79 11.79 -3.63 -1.32
CA GLN A 79 12.95 -3.97 -2.15
C GLN A 79 14.21 -3.23 -1.71
N VAL A 80 14.07 -2.04 -1.11
CA VAL A 80 15.16 -1.34 -0.41
C VAL A 80 15.80 -2.21 0.70
N LEU A 81 15.08 -3.17 1.31
CA LEU A 81 15.65 -4.11 2.29
C LEU A 81 16.56 -5.17 1.70
N SER A 82 16.29 -5.65 0.49
CA SER A 82 17.10 -6.73 -0.08
C SER A 82 18.49 -6.26 -0.51
N ASP A 83 18.61 -5.00 -0.94
CA ASP A 83 19.89 -4.44 -1.38
C ASP A 83 20.73 -3.84 -0.23
N ALA A 84 20.10 -3.43 0.88
CA ALA A 84 20.82 -2.85 2.03
C ALA A 84 21.58 -3.89 2.89
N ASP A 85 21.19 -5.16 2.83
CA ASP A 85 21.86 -6.27 3.55
C ASP A 85 23.11 -6.78 2.79
N ASP A 86 23.29 -6.41 1.51
CA ASP A 86 24.43 -6.80 0.66
C ASP A 86 25.56 -5.75 0.62
N ALA A 87 25.57 -4.79 1.55
CA ALA A 87 26.68 -3.84 1.67
C ALA A 87 27.82 -4.49 2.47
N PRO A 88 29.03 -4.71 1.88
CA PRO A 88 30.15 -5.25 2.63
C PRO A 88 30.55 -4.24 3.71
N GLU A 89 30.51 -4.65 4.98
CA GLU A 89 31.05 -3.86 6.09
C GLU A 89 32.49 -3.45 5.76
N ALA A 90 32.68 -2.18 5.43
CA ALA A 90 33.99 -1.60 5.24
C ALA A 90 34.70 -1.59 6.60
N ARG A 91 35.48 -2.65 6.85
CA ARG A 91 36.42 -2.72 7.97
C ARG A 91 37.45 -1.61 7.83
N SER A 92 37.66 -0.83 8.89
CA SER A 92 38.81 0.06 9.07
C SER A 92 39.25 0.00 10.53
#